data_AF-A0A6M5Y7P0-F1
#
_entry.id   AF-A0A6M5Y7P0-F1
#
_cell.length_a   1.000
_cell.length_b   1.000
_cell.length_c   1.000
_cell.angle_alpha   90.00
_cell.angle_beta   90.00
_cell.angle_gamma   90.00
#
_symmetry.space_group_name_H-M   'P 1'
#
loop_
_entity.id
_entity.type
_entity.pdbx_description
1 polymer ?
#
loop_
_entity_poly.entity_id
_entity_poly.type
_entity_poly.pdbx_seq_one_letter_code
_entity_poly.pdbx_strand_id
1 'polypeptide(L)'
;MTRIILNRTICAVVLFYILCLILAAYLKLGTATQDYYTLFKDLLPIIFAIPAAYLVFCFQRRNEYLKALRSVYSLLVQVNTEFTEYSYCTQKSDDKYYKLKSCISKVIEEIRSVYENIDEVFGAKEGLYPFEPLKEMYHEDLEELHNGDFTEMTNLLIRQKHYKKWKLIRINFIVELERAQAAFPITKYERDKIALTKRVKLKLYKYRYAFTGRVHDAATYG
;
A
#
# COMPACT_ATOMS: atom_id res chain seq x y z
N MET A 1 1.33 10.60 1.77
CA MET A 1 0.91 11.02 0.42
C MET A 1 0.68 9.76 -0.42
N THR A 2 -0.55 9.54 -0.88
CA THR A 2 -0.90 8.34 -1.66
C THR A 2 -0.40 8.47 -3.11
N ARG A 3 -0.22 7.34 -3.81
CA ARG A 3 0.22 7.33 -5.20
C ARG A 3 -0.72 8.10 -6.12
N ILE A 4 -2.03 8.05 -5.86
CA ILE A 4 -3.03 8.76 -6.67
C ILE A 4 -2.77 10.26 -6.60
N ILE A 5 -2.49 10.78 -5.40
CA ILE A 5 -2.17 12.20 -5.21
C ILE A 5 -0.85 12.54 -5.91
N LEU A 6 0.20 11.72 -5.74
CA LEU A 6 1.50 11.96 -6.38
C LEU A 6 1.40 11.99 -7.91
N ASN A 7 0.70 11.02 -8.52
CA ASN A 7 0.50 10.99 -9.96
C ASN A 7 -0.29 12.20 -10.46
N ARG A 8 -1.34 12.63 -9.73
CA ARG A 8 -2.09 13.85 -10.07
C ARG A 8 -1.20 15.09 -10.00
N THR A 9 -0.35 15.20 -8.98
CA THR A 9 0.61 16.30 -8.84
C THR A 9 1.63 16.30 -9.98
N ILE A 10 2.20 15.14 -10.34
CA ILE A 10 3.14 15.02 -11.46
C ILE A 10 2.46 15.46 -12.76
N CYS A 11 1.26 14.95 -13.05
CA CYS A 11 0.51 15.36 -14.24
C CYS A 11 0.22 16.86 -14.26
N ALA A 12 -0.17 17.45 -13.13
CA ALA A 12 -0.42 18.89 -13.03
C ALA A 12 0.84 19.73 -13.30
N VAL A 13 2.00 19.33 -12.76
CA VAL A 13 3.27 20.03 -12.99
C VAL A 13 3.74 19.87 -14.44
N VAL A 14 3.58 18.70 -15.04
CA VAL A 14 3.88 18.48 -16.46
C VAL A 14 3.00 19.35 -17.34
N LEU A 15 1.69 19.42 -17.07
CA LEU A 15 0.76 20.29 -17.79
C LEU A 15 1.13 21.77 -17.63
N PHE A 16 1.51 22.19 -16.42
CA PHE A 16 1.98 23.55 -16.17
C PHE A 16 3.20 23.90 -17.04
N TYR A 17 4.21 23.03 -17.11
CA TYR A 17 5.37 23.26 -17.97
C TYR A 17 5.02 23.28 -19.47
N ILE A 18 4.10 22.43 -19.91
CA ILE A 18 3.61 22.47 -21.30
C ILE A 18 2.95 23.81 -21.60
N LEU A 19 2.10 24.32 -20.70
CA LEU A 19 1.46 25.63 -20.84
C LEU A 19 2.49 26.78 -20.87
N CYS A 20 3.52 26.73 -20.00
CA CYS A 20 4.61 27.70 -20.03
C CYS A 20 5.39 27.68 -21.36
N LEU A 21 5.63 26.50 -21.93
CA LEU A 21 6.29 26.36 -23.23
C LEU A 21 5.42 26.91 -24.38
N ILE A 22 4.11 26.66 -24.36
CA ILE A 22 3.17 27.21 -25.33
C ILE A 22 3.14 28.73 -25.24
N LEU A 23 3.07 29.28 -24.02
CA LEU A 23 3.10 30.72 -23.78
C LEU A 23 4.43 31.34 -24.26
N ALA A 24 5.55 30.68 -23.98
CA ALA A 24 6.87 31.12 -24.45
C ALA A 24 6.96 31.16 -25.98
N ALA A 25 6.42 30.13 -26.65
CA ALA A 25 6.37 30.05 -28.10
C ALA A 25 5.45 31.14 -28.69
N TYR A 26 4.29 31.37 -28.06
CA TYR A 26 3.36 32.43 -28.45
C TYR A 26 3.98 33.83 -28.32
N LEU A 27 4.65 34.13 -27.20
CA LEU A 27 5.32 35.42 -27.00
C LEU A 27 6.49 35.64 -27.96
N LYS A 28 7.16 34.57 -28.40
CA LYS A 28 8.28 34.64 -29.35
C LYS A 28 7.81 34.79 -30.80
N LEU A 29 6.71 34.15 -31.19
CA LEU A 29 6.18 34.14 -32.56
C LEU A 29 5.14 35.23 -32.83
N GLY A 30 4.38 35.62 -31.80
CA GLY A 30 3.46 36.74 -31.87
C GLY A 30 4.22 38.06 -31.94
N THR A 31 3.63 39.08 -32.55
CA THR A 31 4.15 40.46 -32.59
C THR A 31 4.05 41.15 -31.22
N ALA A 32 4.31 40.42 -30.13
CA ALA A 32 4.38 40.97 -28.79
C ALA A 32 5.64 41.84 -28.67
N THR A 33 5.55 42.93 -27.91
CA THR A 33 6.69 43.81 -27.67
C THR A 33 7.83 43.03 -27.00
N GLN A 34 9.05 43.28 -27.46
CA GLN A 34 10.28 42.57 -27.06
C GLN A 34 10.52 42.58 -25.53
N ASP A 35 9.94 43.58 -24.84
CA ASP A 35 10.01 43.76 -23.39
C ASP A 35 9.30 42.64 -22.62
N TYR A 36 8.11 42.18 -23.06
CA TYR A 36 7.37 41.11 -22.36
C TYR A 36 8.08 39.76 -22.48
N TYR A 37 8.69 39.48 -23.63
CA TYR A 37 9.46 38.25 -23.82
C TYR A 37 10.70 38.23 -22.93
N THR A 38 11.39 39.36 -22.81
CA THR A 38 12.59 39.49 -21.95
C THR A 38 12.23 39.29 -20.47
N LEU A 39 11.17 39.95 -19.99
CA LEU A 39 10.68 39.76 -18.63
C LEU A 39 10.26 38.31 -18.35
N PHE A 40 9.54 37.67 -19.28
CA PHE A 40 9.16 36.27 -19.13
C PHE A 40 10.38 35.34 -19.06
N LYS A 41 11.38 35.58 -19.93
CA LYS A 41 12.63 34.83 -19.95
C LYS A 41 13.39 34.96 -18.63
N ASP A 42 13.40 36.15 -18.04
CA ASP A 42 14.06 36.41 -16.75
C ASP A 42 13.34 35.73 -15.58
N LEU A 43 12.02 35.51 -15.69
CA LEU A 43 11.22 34.78 -14.71
C LEU A 43 11.27 33.25 -14.87
N LEU A 44 11.75 32.72 -16.01
CA LEU A 44 11.80 31.27 -16.25
C LEU A 44 12.49 30.48 -15.13
N PRO A 45 13.65 30.89 -14.58
CA PRO A 45 14.27 30.15 -13.49
C PRO A 45 13.35 29.96 -12.30
N ILE A 46 12.56 30.98 -11.93
CA ILE A 46 11.62 30.91 -10.81
C ILE A 46 10.43 30.01 -11.15
N ILE A 47 9.89 30.16 -12.36
CA ILE A 47 8.76 29.35 -12.88
C ILE A 47 9.11 27.86 -12.90
N PHE A 48 10.35 27.50 -13.21
CA PHE A 48 10.83 26.11 -13.16
C PHE A 48 11.22 25.66 -11.75
N ALA A 49 11.84 26.53 -10.95
CA ALA A 49 12.33 26.15 -9.62
C ALA A 49 11.20 25.78 -8.65
N ILE A 50 10.11 26.55 -8.63
CA ILE A 50 9.03 26.35 -7.64
C ILE A 50 8.33 24.98 -7.81
N PRO A 51 7.81 24.61 -8.99
CA PRO A 51 7.15 23.32 -9.17
C PRO A 51 8.13 22.15 -9.06
N ALA A 52 9.39 22.32 -9.48
CA ALA A 52 10.43 21.32 -9.29
C ALA A 52 10.70 21.06 -7.80
N ALA A 53 10.85 22.11 -6.99
CA ALA A 53 11.02 21.99 -5.54
C ALA A 53 9.82 21.31 -4.88
N TYR A 54 8.60 21.65 -5.31
CA TYR A 54 7.39 21.00 -4.82
C TYR A 54 7.34 19.51 -5.18
N LEU A 55 7.71 19.13 -6.40
CA LEU A 55 7.82 17.72 -6.79
C LEU A 55 8.83 16.96 -5.92
N VAL A 56 10.00 17.55 -5.68
CA VAL A 56 11.02 16.97 -4.79
C VAL A 56 10.43 16.73 -3.39
N PHE A 57 9.73 17.71 -2.83
CA PHE A 57 9.05 17.56 -1.55
C PHE A 57 8.03 16.42 -1.56
N CYS A 58 7.20 16.31 -2.61
CA CYS A 58 6.23 15.22 -2.75
C CYS A 58 6.91 13.83 -2.82
N PHE A 59 8.01 13.70 -3.55
CA PHE A 59 8.77 12.46 -3.63
C PHE A 59 9.43 12.11 -2.29
N GLN A 60 10.00 13.09 -1.59
CA GLN A 60 10.56 12.91 -0.25
C GLN A 60 9.48 12.38 0.72
N ARG A 61 8.32 13.02 0.76
CA ARG A 61 7.18 12.60 1.60
C ARG A 61 6.70 11.20 1.29
N ARG A 62 6.65 10.81 0.00
CA ARG A 62 6.30 9.44 -0.41
C ARG A 62 7.35 8.43 0.04
N ASN A 63 8.64 8.78 -0.06
CA ASN A 63 9.73 7.90 0.35
C ASN A 63 9.73 7.67 1.86
N GLU A 64 9.51 8.72 2.66
CA GLU A 64 9.34 8.62 4.13
C GLU A 64 8.20 7.68 4.49
N TYR A 65 7.04 7.85 3.86
CA TYR A 65 5.90 6.96 4.07
C TYR A 65 6.25 5.50 3.73
N LEU A 66 6.92 5.24 2.61
CA LEU A 66 7.36 3.88 2.23
C LEU A 66 8.37 3.29 3.23
N LYS A 67 9.25 4.12 3.80
CA LYS A 67 10.18 3.68 4.85
C LYS A 67 9.44 3.29 6.12
N ALA A 68 8.50 4.12 6.58
CA ALA A 68 7.65 3.80 7.73
C ALA A 68 6.88 2.49 7.50
N LEU A 69 6.28 2.33 6.32
CA LEU A 69 5.52 1.14 5.96
C LEU A 69 6.39 -0.14 5.92
N ARG A 70 7.64 -0.05 5.45
CA ARG A 70 8.60 -1.17 5.49
C ARG A 70 9.01 -1.52 6.91
N SER A 71 9.17 -0.53 7.79
CA SER A 71 9.45 -0.75 9.21
C SER A 71 8.32 -1.56 9.86
N VAL A 72 7.08 -1.10 9.68
CA VAL A 72 5.87 -1.79 10.16
C VAL A 72 5.78 -3.21 9.60
N TYR A 73 6.08 -3.41 8.31
CA TYR A 73 6.09 -4.75 7.72
C TYR A 73 7.10 -5.69 8.38
N SER A 74 8.29 -5.19 8.71
CA SER A 74 9.31 -5.99 9.41
C SER A 74 8.81 -6.43 10.78
N LEU A 75 8.16 -5.54 11.53
CA LEU A 75 7.58 -5.85 12.83
C LEU A 75 6.44 -6.87 12.70
N LEU A 76 5.59 -6.74 11.69
CA LEU A 76 4.53 -7.70 11.36
C LEU A 76 5.09 -9.11 11.09
N VAL A 77 6.19 -9.20 10.32
CA VAL A 77 6.88 -10.48 10.07
C VAL A 77 7.49 -11.04 11.36
N GLN A 78 8.06 -10.19 12.22
CA GLN A 78 8.59 -10.59 13.52
C GLN A 78 7.48 -11.18 14.40
N VAL A 79 6.34 -10.50 14.53
CA VAL A 79 5.18 -11.00 15.28
C VAL A 79 4.75 -12.37 14.78
N ASN A 80 4.58 -12.56 13.47
CA ASN A 80 4.17 -13.85 12.92
C ASN A 80 5.21 -14.96 13.21
N THR A 81 6.51 -14.61 13.18
CA THR A 81 7.60 -15.55 13.47
C THR A 81 7.62 -15.94 14.95
N GLU A 82 7.56 -14.96 15.85
CA GLU A 82 7.53 -15.19 17.31
C GLU A 82 6.27 -15.94 17.74
N PHE A 83 5.11 -15.61 17.16
CA PHE A 83 3.87 -16.36 17.40
C PHE A 83 4.01 -17.82 16.96
N THR A 84 4.56 -18.05 15.77
CA THR A 84 4.81 -19.40 15.25
C THR A 84 5.74 -20.17 16.19
N GLU A 85 6.86 -19.59 16.62
CA GLU A 85 7.79 -20.23 17.57
C GLU A 85 7.09 -20.55 18.90
N TYR A 86 6.38 -19.58 19.48
CA TYR A 86 5.66 -19.75 20.74
C TYR A 86 4.58 -20.85 20.64
N SER A 87 3.96 -20.99 19.48
CA SER A 87 2.95 -22.03 19.23
C SER A 87 3.51 -23.46 19.11
N TYR A 88 4.82 -23.63 18.88
CA TYR A 88 5.49 -24.93 18.89
C TYR A 88 6.19 -25.24 20.23
N CYS A 89 6.27 -24.27 21.14
CA CYS A 89 6.84 -24.50 22.46
C CYS A 89 5.97 -25.48 23.26
N THR A 90 6.57 -26.58 23.72
CA THR A 90 5.93 -27.61 24.55
C THR A 90 5.66 -27.13 25.97
N GLN A 91 6.49 -26.21 26.48
CA GLN A 91 6.28 -25.51 27.74
C GLN A 91 6.07 -24.03 27.46
N LYS A 92 4.94 -23.48 27.93
CA LYS A 92 4.64 -22.06 27.81
C LYS A 92 5.38 -21.30 28.90
N SER A 93 6.15 -20.30 28.48
CA SER A 93 6.85 -19.38 29.36
C SER A 93 6.11 -18.06 29.38
N ASP A 94 5.75 -17.58 30.56
CA ASP A 94 5.10 -16.28 30.77
C ASP A 94 5.95 -15.15 30.19
N ASP A 95 7.28 -15.23 30.30
CA ASP A 95 8.19 -14.25 29.70
C ASP A 95 8.03 -14.17 28.18
N LYS A 96 8.00 -15.32 27.49
CA LYS A 96 7.73 -15.37 26.04
C LYS A 96 6.35 -14.84 25.69
N TYR A 97 5.33 -15.13 26.50
CA TYR A 97 3.97 -14.64 26.31
C TYR A 97 3.90 -13.12 26.41
N TYR A 98 4.39 -12.52 27.49
CA TYR A 98 4.36 -11.06 27.68
C TYR A 98 5.22 -10.33 26.65
N LYS A 99 6.35 -10.91 26.25
CA LYS A 99 7.17 -10.38 25.17
C LYS A 99 6.42 -10.34 23.84
N LEU A 100 5.77 -11.44 23.45
CA LEU A 100 4.96 -11.51 22.23
C LEU A 100 3.77 -10.56 22.30
N LYS A 101 3.07 -10.50 23.44
CA LYS A 101 1.96 -9.58 23.69
C LYS A 101 2.39 -8.12 23.52
N SER A 102 3.52 -7.74 24.11
CA SER A 102 4.12 -6.42 23.95
C SER A 102 4.50 -6.13 22.50
N CYS A 103 5.08 -7.11 21.79
CA CYS A 103 5.44 -6.98 20.39
C CYS A 103 4.20 -6.69 19.51
N ILE A 104 3.13 -7.47 19.66
CA ILE A 104 1.87 -7.24 18.92
C ILE A 104 1.28 -5.88 19.24
N SER A 105 1.21 -5.50 20.53
CA SER A 105 0.72 -4.18 20.95
C SER A 105 1.52 -3.04 20.31
N LYS A 106 2.86 -3.15 20.27
CA LYS A 106 3.72 -2.19 19.58
C LYS A 106 3.38 -2.11 18.09
N VAL A 107 3.22 -3.23 17.40
CA VAL A 107 2.85 -3.22 15.97
C VAL A 107 1.50 -2.55 15.75
N ILE A 108 0.55 -2.75 16.66
CA ILE A 108 -0.76 -2.10 16.58
C ILE A 108 -0.62 -0.58 16.64
N GLU A 109 0.18 -0.06 17.56
CA GLU A 109 0.45 1.39 17.67
C GLU A 109 1.20 1.94 16.45
N GLU A 110 2.20 1.21 15.95
CA GLU A 110 2.97 1.60 14.77
C GLU A 110 2.08 1.67 13.52
N ILE A 111 1.16 0.72 13.33
CA ILE A 111 0.16 0.79 12.25
C ILE A 111 -0.74 2.02 12.42
N ARG A 112 -1.19 2.33 13.64
CA ARG A 112 -2.03 3.51 13.91
C ARG A 112 -1.29 4.82 13.63
N SER A 113 0.03 4.83 13.74
CA SER A 113 0.84 6.00 13.37
C SER A 113 0.91 6.23 11.86
N VAL A 114 0.73 5.16 11.06
CA VAL A 114 0.84 5.21 9.59
C VAL A 114 -0.53 5.32 8.92
N TYR A 115 -1.58 4.75 9.52
CA TYR A 115 -2.93 4.72 9.01
C TYR A 115 -3.91 5.35 10.00
N GLU A 116 -4.76 6.24 9.49
CA GLU A 116 -5.93 6.75 10.21
C GLU A 116 -6.98 5.64 10.38
N ASN A 117 -7.78 5.71 11.45
CA ASN A 117 -8.90 4.80 11.59
C ASN A 117 -9.99 5.14 10.56
N ILE A 118 -10.68 4.10 10.08
CA ILE A 118 -11.81 4.30 9.18
C ILE A 118 -12.89 5.05 9.96
N ASP A 119 -13.42 6.13 9.38
CA ASP A 119 -14.43 7.04 9.96
C ASP A 119 -13.98 7.95 11.12
N GLU A 120 -12.68 8.02 11.42
CA GLU A 120 -12.12 8.94 12.44
C GLU A 120 -12.45 10.42 12.16
N VAL A 121 -12.55 10.78 10.87
CA VAL A 121 -12.82 12.15 10.41
C VAL A 121 -14.29 12.56 10.55
N PHE A 122 -15.23 11.62 10.64
CA PHE A 122 -16.67 11.90 10.66
C PHE A 122 -17.25 12.08 12.07
N GLY A 123 -16.40 12.28 13.09
CA GLY A 123 -16.85 12.54 14.47
C GLY A 123 -17.42 11.31 15.19
N ALA A 124 -17.35 10.12 14.57
CA ALA A 124 -17.64 8.87 15.24
C ALA A 124 -16.50 8.58 16.23
N LYS A 125 -16.83 8.39 17.52
CA LYS A 125 -15.86 8.04 18.58
C LYS A 125 -15.29 6.63 18.44
N GLU A 126 -15.76 5.86 17.46
CA GLU A 126 -15.48 4.43 17.27
C GLU A 126 -15.11 4.17 15.81
N GLY A 127 -13.92 4.63 15.40
CA GLY A 127 -13.39 4.31 14.08
C GLY A 127 -12.91 2.85 14.01
N LEU A 128 -13.19 2.16 12.90
CA LEU A 128 -12.70 0.79 12.68
C LEU A 128 -11.20 0.80 12.45
N TYR A 129 -10.48 -0.11 13.10
CA TYR A 129 -9.03 -0.11 13.04
C TYR A 129 -8.54 -0.70 11.71
N PRO A 130 -7.59 -0.03 11.03
CA PRO A 130 -6.97 -0.57 9.85
C PRO A 130 -6.24 -1.86 10.25
N PHE A 131 -6.73 -2.99 9.72
CA PHE A 131 -6.27 -4.35 10.06
C PHE A 131 -6.76 -4.92 11.40
N GLU A 132 -8.08 -4.94 11.63
CA GLU A 132 -8.74 -5.69 12.73
C GLU A 132 -8.19 -7.11 13.02
N PRO A 133 -7.81 -7.94 12.02
CA PRO A 133 -7.23 -9.26 12.31
C PRO A 133 -6.00 -9.23 13.21
N LEU A 134 -5.25 -8.12 13.27
CA LEU A 134 -4.11 -7.96 14.15
C LEU A 134 -4.54 -7.80 15.62
N LYS A 135 -5.64 -7.09 15.88
CA LYS A 135 -6.23 -7.02 17.22
C LYS A 135 -6.79 -8.37 17.64
N GLU A 136 -7.45 -9.07 16.73
CA GLU A 136 -7.94 -10.42 17.01
C GLU A 136 -6.78 -11.39 17.30
N MET A 137 -5.61 -11.23 16.67
CA MET A 137 -4.41 -11.99 17.05
C MET A 137 -3.95 -11.69 18.48
N TYR A 138 -4.04 -10.42 18.91
CA TYR A 138 -3.67 -9.99 20.26
C TYR A 138 -4.62 -10.54 21.33
N HIS A 139 -5.93 -10.38 21.12
CA HIS A 139 -6.95 -10.71 22.12
C HIS A 139 -7.38 -12.18 22.09
N GLU A 140 -7.52 -12.77 20.90
CA GLU A 140 -8.05 -14.13 20.80
C GLU A 140 -6.93 -15.15 20.69
N ASP A 141 -6.12 -15.06 19.62
CA ASP A 141 -5.23 -16.17 19.26
C ASP A 141 -4.12 -16.36 20.28
N LEU A 142 -3.56 -15.26 20.80
CA LEU A 142 -2.49 -15.32 21.80
C LEU A 142 -3.00 -15.76 23.18
N GLU A 143 -4.17 -15.28 23.60
CA GLU A 143 -4.75 -15.62 24.90
C GLU A 143 -5.25 -17.07 24.90
N GLU A 144 -5.89 -17.52 23.82
CA GLU A 144 -6.29 -18.92 23.62
C GLU A 144 -5.07 -19.86 23.61
N LEU A 145 -3.96 -19.44 23.00
CA LEU A 145 -2.72 -20.23 22.95
C LEU A 145 -2.00 -20.33 24.30
N HIS A 146 -2.16 -19.33 25.17
CA HIS A 146 -1.51 -19.30 26.48
C HIS A 146 -2.37 -19.96 27.57
N ASN A 147 -3.68 -19.69 27.57
CA ASN A 147 -4.61 -20.14 28.61
C ASN A 147 -5.33 -21.47 28.28
N GLY A 148 -5.33 -21.90 27.01
CA GLY A 148 -6.05 -23.09 26.57
C GLY A 148 -5.36 -24.41 26.89
N ASP A 149 -6.06 -25.52 26.60
CA ASP A 149 -5.51 -26.86 26.79
C ASP A 149 -4.29 -27.09 25.87
N PHE A 150 -3.17 -27.49 26.48
CA PHE A 150 -1.87 -27.70 25.81
C PHE A 150 -1.80 -28.94 24.92
N THR A 151 -2.90 -29.28 24.23
CA THR A 151 -2.89 -30.35 23.25
C THR A 151 -2.31 -29.87 21.93
N GLU A 152 -1.54 -30.74 21.28
CA GLU A 152 -0.95 -30.41 19.98
C GLU A 152 -2.01 -30.13 18.91
N MET A 153 -3.19 -30.75 19.03
CA MET A 153 -4.33 -30.49 18.14
C MET A 153 -4.91 -29.08 18.32
N THR A 154 -5.08 -28.61 19.56
CA THR A 154 -5.54 -27.24 19.84
C THR A 154 -4.52 -26.22 19.32
N ASN A 155 -3.23 -26.43 19.60
CA ASN A 155 -2.16 -25.57 19.08
C ASN A 155 -2.15 -25.53 17.55
N LEU A 156 -2.38 -26.66 16.88
CA LEU A 156 -2.48 -26.72 15.43
C LEU A 156 -3.64 -25.89 14.88
N LEU A 157 -4.82 -25.95 15.51
CA LEU A 157 -5.99 -25.17 15.11
C LEU A 157 -5.74 -23.66 15.26
N ILE A 158 -5.16 -23.24 16.39
CA ILE A 158 -4.80 -21.84 16.63
C ILE A 158 -3.77 -21.36 15.60
N ARG A 159 -2.72 -22.16 15.31
CA ARG A 159 -1.75 -21.84 14.25
C ARG A 159 -2.41 -21.64 12.89
N GLN A 160 -3.38 -22.47 12.53
CA GLN A 160 -4.10 -22.32 11.27
C GLN A 160 -4.97 -21.05 11.24
N LYS A 161 -5.64 -20.72 12.34
CA LYS A 161 -6.43 -19.48 12.49
C LYS A 161 -5.52 -18.25 12.36
N HIS A 162 -4.42 -18.22 13.11
CA HIS A 162 -3.39 -17.18 13.04
C HIS A 162 -2.85 -17.03 11.60
N TYR A 163 -2.49 -18.13 10.94
CA TYR A 163 -1.96 -18.09 9.57
C TYR A 163 -2.96 -17.51 8.57
N LYS A 164 -4.27 -17.77 8.73
CA LYS A 164 -5.31 -17.17 7.89
C LYS A 164 -5.37 -15.66 8.09
N LYS A 165 -5.37 -15.19 9.35
CA LYS A 165 -5.33 -13.75 9.69
C LYS A 165 -4.06 -13.09 9.15
N TRP A 166 -2.91 -13.72 9.31
CA TRP A 166 -1.63 -13.26 8.77
C TRP A 166 -1.68 -13.11 7.26
N LYS A 167 -2.22 -14.10 6.56
CA LYS A 167 -2.37 -14.05 5.10
C LYS A 167 -3.26 -12.90 4.66
N LEU A 168 -4.35 -12.61 5.38
CA LEU A 168 -5.23 -11.49 5.10
C LEU A 168 -4.51 -10.15 5.27
N ILE A 169 -3.83 -9.96 6.41
CA ILE A 169 -3.00 -8.77 6.67
C ILE A 169 -1.97 -8.62 5.56
N ARG A 170 -1.19 -9.67 5.27
CA ARG A 170 -0.11 -9.65 4.29
C ARG A 170 -0.58 -9.28 2.89
N ILE A 171 -1.70 -9.82 2.42
CA ILE A 171 -2.21 -9.53 1.07
C ILE A 171 -2.56 -8.04 0.96
N ASN A 172 -3.31 -7.51 1.94
CA ASN A 172 -3.73 -6.11 1.94
C ASN A 172 -2.54 -5.16 2.14
N PHE A 173 -1.63 -5.49 3.06
CA PHE A 173 -0.46 -4.67 3.35
C PHE A 173 0.56 -4.63 2.19
N ILE A 174 0.76 -5.73 1.46
CA ILE A 174 1.68 -5.77 0.32
C ILE A 174 1.22 -4.86 -0.82
N VAL A 175 -0.10 -4.70 -1.01
CA VAL A 175 -0.65 -3.77 -2.00
C VAL A 175 -0.16 -2.34 -1.73
N GLU A 176 -0.14 -1.93 -0.46
CA GLU A 176 0.31 -0.60 -0.03
C GLU A 176 1.83 -0.37 -0.21
N LEU A 177 2.63 -1.44 -0.10
CA LEU A 177 4.08 -1.40 -0.31
C LEU A 177 4.50 -1.23 -1.77
N GLU A 178 3.59 -1.38 -2.73
CA GLU A 178 3.82 -1.19 -4.17
C GLU A 178 5.09 -1.88 -4.68
N ARG A 179 5.21 -3.19 -4.43
CA ARG A 179 6.41 -3.96 -4.80
C ARG A 179 6.42 -4.24 -6.29
N ALA A 180 7.54 -3.95 -6.95
CA ALA A 180 7.80 -4.46 -8.29
C ALA A 180 7.88 -5.99 -8.27
N GLN A 181 7.35 -6.63 -9.33
CA GLN A 181 7.51 -8.06 -9.50
C GLN A 181 8.97 -8.38 -9.85
N ALA A 182 9.53 -9.44 -9.26
CA ALA A 182 10.84 -9.93 -9.65
C ALA A 182 10.83 -10.35 -11.12
N ALA A 183 11.77 -9.81 -11.91
CA ALA A 183 11.87 -10.11 -13.34
C ALA A 183 12.22 -11.58 -13.61
N PHE A 184 13.01 -12.20 -12.73
CA PHE A 184 13.46 -13.59 -12.82
C PHE A 184 13.25 -14.30 -11.48
N PRO A 185 12.01 -14.72 -11.17
CA PRO A 185 11.68 -15.31 -9.87
C PRO A 185 12.12 -16.78 -9.83
N ILE A 186 13.22 -17.09 -9.16
CA ILE A 186 13.67 -18.48 -9.01
C ILE A 186 12.63 -19.26 -8.20
N THR A 187 11.85 -20.15 -8.85
CA THR A 187 10.86 -20.99 -8.15
C THR A 187 10.86 -22.43 -8.63
N LYS A 188 10.74 -23.39 -7.69
CA LYS A 188 10.59 -24.83 -8.01
C LYS A 188 9.38 -25.11 -8.93
N TYR A 189 8.38 -24.22 -8.93
CA TYR A 189 7.11 -24.34 -9.64
C TYR A 189 7.05 -23.57 -10.98
N GLU A 190 8.19 -23.09 -11.51
CA GLU A 190 8.21 -22.37 -12.78
C GLU A 190 7.74 -23.21 -13.98
N ARG A 191 8.01 -24.53 -13.95
CA ARG A 191 7.53 -25.46 -14.99
C ARG A 191 6.00 -25.48 -15.11
N ASP A 192 5.28 -25.38 -13.99
CA ASP A 192 3.80 -25.38 -13.98
C ASP A 192 3.20 -24.00 -14.25
N LYS A 193 3.94 -22.92 -13.95
CA LYS A 193 3.50 -21.54 -14.19
C LYS A 193 3.37 -21.19 -15.66
N ILE A 194 4.14 -21.77 -16.58
CA ILE A 194 3.96 -21.51 -18.03
C ILE A 194 2.55 -21.96 -18.48
N ALA A 195 2.05 -23.08 -17.94
CA ALA A 195 0.70 -23.58 -18.23
C ALA A 195 -0.41 -22.76 -17.54
N LEU A 196 -0.20 -22.33 -16.29
CA LEU A 196 -1.17 -21.54 -15.51
C LEU A 196 -1.25 -20.06 -15.95
N THR A 197 -0.14 -19.47 -16.38
CA THR A 197 -0.09 -18.05 -16.80
C THR A 197 -0.88 -17.85 -18.10
N LYS A 198 -0.90 -18.85 -19.00
CA LYS A 198 -1.83 -18.88 -20.16
C LYS A 198 -3.30 -18.87 -19.71
N ARG A 199 -3.68 -19.65 -18.69
CA ARG A 199 -5.08 -19.74 -18.19
C ARG A 199 -5.53 -18.49 -17.43
N VAL A 200 -4.66 -17.90 -16.60
CA VAL A 200 -4.99 -16.71 -15.79
C VAL A 200 -5.04 -15.44 -16.64
N LYS A 201 -4.13 -15.27 -17.63
CA LYS A 201 -4.24 -14.15 -18.59
C LYS A 201 -5.56 -14.20 -19.36
N LEU A 202 -6.04 -15.38 -19.76
CA LEU A 202 -7.34 -15.54 -20.41
C LEU A 202 -8.54 -15.17 -19.51
N LYS A 203 -8.49 -15.51 -18.22
CA LYS A 203 -9.55 -15.13 -17.26
C LYS A 203 -9.55 -13.65 -16.92
N LEU A 204 -8.38 -13.04 -16.73
CA LEU A 204 -8.27 -11.60 -16.45
C LEU A 204 -8.64 -10.75 -17.67
N TYR A 205 -8.36 -11.23 -18.89
CA TYR A 205 -8.85 -10.59 -20.11
C TYR A 205 -10.40 -10.63 -20.16
N LYS A 206 -11.03 -11.79 -19.90
CA LYS A 206 -12.50 -11.89 -19.83
C LYS A 206 -13.13 -10.99 -18.76
N TYR A 207 -12.54 -10.89 -17.57
CA TYR A 207 -13.06 -10.03 -16.50
C TYR A 207 -12.91 -8.53 -16.82
N ARG A 208 -11.83 -8.14 -17.51
CA ARG A 208 -11.61 -6.74 -17.92
C ARG A 208 -12.59 -6.29 -18.99
N TYR A 209 -12.99 -7.17 -19.93
CA TYR A 209 -14.02 -6.88 -20.93
C TYR A 209 -15.45 -6.94 -20.38
N ALA A 210 -15.72 -7.77 -19.37
CA ALA A 210 -17.03 -7.81 -18.71
C ALA A 210 -17.31 -6.55 -17.87
N PHE A 211 -16.26 -5.89 -17.34
CA PHE A 211 -16.39 -4.68 -16.53
C PHE A 211 -16.43 -3.38 -17.36
N THR A 212 -15.95 -3.41 -18.60
CA THR A 212 -16.02 -2.27 -19.54
C THR A 212 -17.18 -2.38 -20.56
N GLY A 213 -17.97 -3.45 -20.51
CA GLY A 213 -19.10 -3.72 -21.41
C GLY A 213 -20.47 -3.23 -20.93
N ARG A 214 -20.54 -2.06 -20.29
CA ARG A 214 -21.80 -1.30 -20.11
C ARG A 214 -21.54 0.20 -20.24
N VAL A 215 -21.21 0.65 -21.44
CA VAL A 215 -21.73 1.90 -22.02
C VAL A 215 -21.65 1.75 -23.55
N HIS A 216 -22.64 1.09 -24.13
CA HIS A 216 -23.18 1.33 -25.47
C HIS A 216 -24.08 0.14 -25.80
N ASP A 217 -25.37 0.29 -25.50
CA ASP A 217 -26.48 -0.31 -26.24
C ASP A 217 -27.79 0.30 -25.70
N ALA A 218 -28.11 1.48 -26.22
CA ALA A 218 -29.45 2.03 -26.21
C ALA A 218 -29.56 3.01 -27.39
N ALA A 219 -29.83 2.46 -28.58
CA ALA A 219 -30.68 3.01 -29.65
C ALA A 219 -30.25 2.48 -31.02
N THR A 220 -30.79 1.31 -31.41
CA THR A 220 -31.35 1.10 -32.76
C THR A 220 -32.06 -0.26 -32.80
N TYR A 221 -33.20 -0.29 -33.49
CA TYR A 221 -34.10 -1.40 -33.84
C TYR A 221 -35.34 -1.61 -32.96
N GLY A 222 -36.25 -0.66 -33.15
CA GLY A 222 -37.70 -0.77 -33.20
C GLY A 222 -38.17 0.31 -34.16
#